data_AF-V4TN44-F1
#
_entry.id   AF-V4TN44-F1
#
_cell.length_a   1.000
_cell.length_b   1.000
_cell.length_c   1.000
_cell.angle_alpha   90.00
_cell.angle_beta   90.00
_cell.angle_gamma   90.00
#
_symmetry.space_group_name_H-M   'P 1'
#
loop_
_entity.id
_entity.type
_entity.pdbx_description
1 polymer ?
#
loop_
_entity_poly.entity_id
_entity_poly.type
_entity_poly.pdbx_seq_one_letter_code
_entity_poly.pdbx_strand_id
1 'polypeptide(L)'
;MELANMISVPMSLTAAIRLHVPDAIRQGGANTPLSASQILTCILPSGGGDAENLQRPSIPRVTHIGGGMFKSIHAVDAIFMKWVLTTWTDDECKLIMENCYKALPAGGELIACEPVLPDDSNESQRTRALLEGDIFVMTIYRAKGKHRIEQEFKQLGFSASFPHLRAFYFDYFHTLLEFQK
;
A
#
# COMPACT_ATOMS: atom_id res chain seq x y z
N MET A 1 14.25 11.78 -12.40
CA MET A 1 13.85 10.54 -11.70
C MET A 1 12.41 10.29 -12.09
N GLU A 2 12.18 9.39 -13.05
CA GLU A 2 10.84 9.16 -13.62
C GLU A 2 9.92 8.54 -12.56
N LEU A 3 8.61 8.86 -12.60
CA LEU A 3 7.57 8.26 -11.76
C LEU A 3 7.65 6.72 -11.69
N ALA A 4 8.20 6.08 -12.73
CA ALA A 4 8.49 4.65 -12.80
C ALA A 4 9.44 4.11 -11.70
N ASN A 5 10.28 4.97 -11.11
CA ASN A 5 11.15 4.60 -9.99
C ASN A 5 10.50 4.85 -8.61
N MET A 6 9.47 5.71 -8.54
CA MET A 6 8.76 6.05 -7.30
C MET A 6 7.71 5.01 -6.92
N ILE A 7 6.98 4.53 -7.92
CA ILE A 7 6.05 3.41 -7.82
C ILE A 7 6.93 2.18 -8.08
N SER A 8 6.85 1.09 -7.31
CA SER A 8 7.71 -0.08 -7.51
C SER A 8 7.37 -0.88 -8.78
N VAL A 9 7.29 -0.23 -9.94
CA VAL A 9 7.15 -0.83 -11.27
C VAL A 9 8.25 -1.88 -11.51
N PRO A 10 9.51 -1.76 -11.05
CA PRO A 10 10.49 -2.79 -11.35
C PRO A 10 10.06 -4.18 -10.88
N MET A 11 9.41 -4.32 -9.71
CA MET A 11 9.03 -5.65 -9.21
C MET A 11 7.76 -6.20 -9.88
N SER A 12 6.70 -5.41 -10.03
CA SER A 12 5.46 -5.86 -10.67
C SER A 12 5.64 -6.03 -12.18
N LEU A 13 6.41 -5.17 -12.85
CA LEU A 13 6.77 -5.32 -14.26
C LEU A 13 7.74 -6.50 -14.46
N THR A 14 8.75 -6.66 -13.61
CA THR A 14 9.63 -7.85 -13.67
C THR A 14 8.85 -9.13 -13.39
N ALA A 15 7.91 -9.13 -12.45
CA ALA A 15 7.03 -10.27 -12.21
C ALA A 15 6.13 -10.54 -13.42
N ALA A 16 5.49 -9.51 -14.01
CA ALA A 16 4.65 -9.65 -15.19
C ALA A 16 5.44 -10.19 -16.41
N ILE A 17 6.68 -9.74 -16.59
CA ILE A 17 7.60 -10.23 -17.63
C ILE A 17 8.03 -11.67 -17.34
N ARG A 18 8.49 -11.98 -16.11
CA ARG A 18 8.93 -13.34 -15.74
C ARG A 18 7.81 -14.38 -15.77
N LEU A 19 6.58 -13.96 -15.50
CA LEU A 19 5.39 -14.81 -15.55
C LEU A 19 4.76 -14.84 -16.95
N HIS A 20 5.41 -14.25 -17.97
CA HIS A 20 4.93 -14.23 -19.35
C HIS A 20 3.48 -13.73 -19.51
N VAL A 21 3.06 -12.81 -18.63
CA VAL A 21 1.68 -12.28 -18.62
C VAL A 21 1.30 -11.64 -19.96
N PRO A 22 2.16 -10.86 -20.63
CA PRO A 22 1.85 -10.32 -21.95
C PRO A 22 1.66 -11.40 -23.03
N ASP A 23 2.44 -12.48 -22.98
CA ASP A 23 2.32 -13.58 -23.93
C ASP A 23 1.02 -14.37 -23.68
N ALA A 24 0.67 -14.58 -22.41
CA ALA A 24 -0.60 -15.19 -22.02
C ALA A 24 -1.79 -14.37 -22.52
N ILE A 25 -1.78 -13.03 -22.38
CA ILE A 25 -2.82 -12.14 -22.90
C ILE A 25 -2.89 -12.19 -24.44
N ARG A 26 -1.77 -12.38 -25.14
CA ARG A 26 -1.70 -12.34 -26.61
C ARG A 26 -2.11 -13.64 -27.32
N GLN A 27 -2.32 -14.75 -26.63
CA GLN A 27 -2.60 -16.06 -27.26
C GLN A 27 -3.87 -16.13 -28.14
N GLY A 28 -4.71 -15.09 -28.18
CA GLY A 28 -5.93 -15.05 -29.01
C GLY A 28 -5.96 -14.01 -30.13
N GLY A 29 -4.92 -13.18 -30.32
CA GLY A 29 -4.87 -12.15 -31.37
C GLY A 29 -5.85 -10.96 -31.22
N ALA A 30 -6.81 -11.03 -30.31
CA ALA A 30 -7.71 -9.94 -29.94
C ALA A 30 -7.52 -9.61 -28.45
N ASN A 31 -7.67 -8.33 -28.06
CA ASN A 31 -7.63 -7.83 -26.67
C ASN A 31 -8.80 -8.36 -25.79
N THR A 32 -9.22 -9.60 -25.99
CA THR A 32 -10.25 -10.24 -25.19
C THR A 32 -9.71 -10.48 -23.79
N PRO A 33 -10.31 -9.90 -22.73
CA PRO A 33 -9.81 -10.09 -21.37
C PRO A 33 -9.88 -11.56 -20.99
N LEU A 34 -8.76 -12.13 -20.50
CA LEU A 34 -8.75 -13.45 -19.92
C LEU A 34 -9.49 -13.42 -18.57
N SER A 35 -10.32 -14.43 -18.29
CA SER A 35 -10.86 -14.63 -16.95
C SER A 35 -9.73 -15.04 -15.98
N ALA A 36 -9.95 -14.83 -14.68
CA ALA A 36 -8.99 -15.25 -13.64
C ALA A 36 -8.64 -16.75 -13.73
N SER A 37 -9.61 -17.61 -14.09
CA SER A 37 -9.40 -19.04 -14.30
C SER A 37 -8.54 -19.36 -15.52
N GLN A 38 -8.68 -18.59 -16.61
CA GLN A 38 -7.86 -18.74 -17.81
C GLN A 38 -6.41 -18.31 -17.53
N ILE A 39 -6.22 -17.21 -16.80
CA ILE A 39 -4.89 -16.74 -16.36
C ILE A 39 -4.20 -17.81 -15.49
N LEU A 40 -4.93 -18.43 -14.56
CA LEU A 40 -4.40 -19.49 -13.69
C LEU A 40 -3.88 -20.69 -14.48
N THR A 41 -4.57 -21.09 -15.55
CA THR A 41 -4.18 -22.25 -16.37
C THR A 41 -2.88 -21.99 -17.14
N CYS A 42 -2.63 -20.75 -17.55
CA CYS A 42 -1.39 -20.36 -18.23
C CYS A 42 -0.18 -20.30 -17.29
N ILE A 43 -0.39 -19.90 -16.03
CA ILE A 43 0.70 -19.69 -15.05
C ILE A 43 0.99 -20.97 -14.24
N LEU A 44 -0.01 -21.85 -14.05
CA LEU A 44 0.08 -23.07 -13.24
C LEU A 44 -0.57 -24.26 -13.95
N PRO A 45 0.14 -24.91 -14.91
CA PRO A 45 -0.42 -25.95 -15.77
C PRO A 45 -0.86 -27.24 -15.03
N SER A 46 -0.50 -27.39 -13.74
CA SER A 46 -0.75 -28.60 -12.95
C SER A 46 -2.04 -28.57 -12.11
N GLY A 47 -2.89 -27.55 -12.26
CA GLY A 47 -4.25 -27.53 -11.71
C GLY A 47 -4.34 -27.60 -10.19
N GLY A 48 -4.40 -26.45 -9.53
CA GLY A 48 -4.64 -26.39 -8.09
C GLY A 48 -4.81 -24.96 -7.60
N GLY A 49 -5.90 -24.28 -7.98
CA GLY A 49 -6.16 -22.93 -7.49
C GLY A 49 -7.63 -22.56 -7.55
N ASP A 50 -8.12 -21.97 -6.46
CA ASP A 50 -9.37 -21.22 -6.40
C ASP A 50 -9.14 -19.81 -6.95
N ALA A 51 -9.99 -19.35 -7.87
CA ALA A 51 -9.84 -18.08 -8.58
C ALA A 51 -9.94 -16.85 -7.66
N GLU A 52 -10.55 -16.98 -6.48
CA GLU A 52 -10.64 -15.89 -5.51
C GLU A 52 -9.41 -15.76 -4.61
N ASN A 53 -8.55 -16.78 -4.56
CA ASN A 53 -7.32 -16.80 -3.78
C ASN A 53 -6.13 -16.97 -4.71
N LEU A 54 -5.75 -15.89 -5.40
CA LEU A 54 -4.49 -15.80 -6.13
C LEU A 54 -3.36 -16.28 -5.22
N GLN A 55 -2.76 -17.41 -5.57
CA GLN A 55 -1.82 -18.15 -4.71
C GLN A 55 -0.72 -17.22 -4.22
N ARG A 56 -0.67 -17.03 -2.91
CA ARG A 56 0.39 -16.27 -2.28
C ARG A 56 1.63 -17.16 -2.19
N PRO A 57 2.79 -16.75 -2.71
CA PRO A 57 4.01 -17.55 -2.61
C PRO A 57 4.26 -17.95 -1.16
N SER A 58 4.55 -19.22 -0.92
CA SER A 58 5.01 -19.69 0.39
C SER A 58 6.38 -19.09 0.64
N ILE A 59 6.44 -18.09 1.53
CA ILE A 59 7.68 -17.44 1.93
C ILE A 59 7.97 -17.89 3.36
N PRO A 60 9.16 -18.44 3.66
CA PRO A 60 9.52 -18.84 5.02
C PRO A 60 9.30 -17.69 6.00
N ARG A 61 8.67 -18.00 7.15
CA ARG A 61 8.32 -17.04 8.22
C ARG A 61 7.27 -15.99 7.83
N VAL A 62 6.59 -16.15 6.70
CA VAL A 62 5.45 -15.30 6.30
C VAL A 62 4.19 -16.14 6.29
N THR A 63 3.24 -15.78 7.15
CA THR A 63 1.91 -16.37 7.16
C THR A 63 0.95 -15.44 6.44
N HIS A 64 0.27 -15.99 5.46
CA HIS A 64 -0.67 -15.26 4.64
C HIS A 64 -2.08 -15.34 5.21
N ILE A 65 -2.59 -14.21 5.71
CA ILE A 65 -3.93 -14.12 6.31
C ILE A 65 -4.83 -13.30 5.38
N GLY A 66 -6.02 -13.80 5.05
CA GLY A 66 -7.07 -13.06 4.34
C GLY A 66 -7.93 -12.25 5.30
N GLY A 67 -8.50 -11.14 4.83
CA GLY A 67 -9.34 -10.29 5.67
C GLY A 67 -9.59 -8.91 5.06
N GLY A 68 -10.18 -8.02 5.86
CA GLY A 68 -10.40 -6.63 5.47
C GLY A 68 -10.11 -5.69 6.63
N MET A 69 -9.17 -4.75 6.42
CA MET A 69 -8.71 -3.79 7.44
C MET A 69 -9.82 -2.88 7.98
N PHE A 70 -10.91 -2.68 7.23
CA PHE A 70 -12.10 -1.95 7.69
C PHE A 70 -12.96 -2.73 8.69
N LYS A 71 -12.82 -4.06 8.73
CA LYS A 71 -13.59 -4.92 9.65
C LYS A 71 -12.79 -5.21 10.91
N SER A 72 -11.65 -5.87 10.77
CA SER A 72 -10.77 -6.22 11.89
C SER A 72 -9.38 -6.61 11.40
N ILE A 73 -8.41 -6.45 12.30
CA ILE A 73 -7.03 -6.92 12.14
C ILE A 73 -6.77 -7.92 13.27
N HIS A 74 -6.05 -8.99 12.98
CA HIS A 74 -5.69 -10.00 13.97
C HIS A 74 -4.68 -9.42 14.98
N ALA A 75 -4.69 -9.91 16.22
CA ALA A 75 -3.79 -9.41 17.24
C ALA A 75 -2.32 -9.68 16.86
N VAL A 76 -1.49 -8.64 16.95
CA VAL A 76 -0.05 -8.66 16.59
C VAL A 76 0.72 -7.64 17.42
N ASP A 77 2.03 -7.83 17.57
CA ASP A 77 2.88 -6.93 18.36
C ASP A 77 3.18 -5.59 17.63
N ALA A 78 3.25 -5.63 16.30
CA ALA A 78 3.49 -4.46 15.46
C ALA A 78 2.75 -4.61 14.13
N ILE A 79 2.32 -3.47 13.56
CA ILE A 79 1.67 -3.41 12.26
C ILE A 79 2.51 -2.54 11.34
N PHE A 80 2.89 -3.08 10.18
CA PHE A 80 3.52 -2.31 9.12
C PHE A 80 2.54 -2.12 7.96
N MET A 81 2.37 -0.88 7.50
CA MET A 81 1.62 -0.57 6.28
C MET A 81 2.39 0.42 5.42
N LYS A 82 2.31 0.26 4.10
CA LYS A 82 2.96 1.14 3.13
C LYS A 82 1.94 1.57 2.09
N TRP A 83 1.84 2.89 1.85
CA TRP A 83 0.92 3.46 0.85
C TRP A 83 -0.54 3.04 1.04
N VAL A 84 -0.96 2.93 2.30
CA VAL A 84 -2.35 2.61 2.62
C VAL A 84 -3.08 3.91 2.91
N LEU A 85 -2.54 4.73 3.82
CA LEU A 85 -3.22 5.92 4.33
C LEU A 85 -3.35 7.02 3.28
N THR A 86 -2.55 7.01 2.22
CA THR A 86 -2.67 7.96 1.10
C THR A 86 -3.91 7.73 0.23
N THR A 87 -4.45 6.51 0.19
CA THR A 87 -5.50 6.12 -0.77
C THR A 87 -6.93 6.31 -0.27
N TRP A 88 -7.09 6.59 1.02
CA TRP A 88 -8.39 6.65 1.71
C TRP A 88 -8.73 8.04 2.19
N THR A 89 -10.03 8.29 2.42
CA THR A 89 -10.49 9.51 3.06
C THR A 89 -10.01 9.58 4.51
N ASP A 90 -10.05 10.76 5.12
CA ASP A 90 -9.64 10.93 6.52
C ASP A 90 -10.45 10.04 7.48
N ASP A 91 -11.77 9.88 7.26
CA ASP A 91 -12.64 9.00 8.05
C ASP A 91 -12.28 7.51 7.88
N GLU A 92 -11.97 7.09 6.66
CA GLU A 92 -11.57 5.72 6.35
C GLU A 92 -10.18 5.41 6.93
N CYS A 93 -9.24 6.34 6.81
CA CYS A 93 -7.93 6.25 7.46
C CYS A 93 -8.06 6.12 8.98
N LYS A 94 -8.91 6.94 9.59
CA LYS A 94 -9.19 6.87 11.02
C LYS A 94 -9.72 5.49 11.41
N LEU A 95 -10.70 4.96 10.67
CA LEU A 95 -11.25 3.62 10.92
C LEU A 95 -10.19 2.53 10.80
N ILE A 96 -9.32 2.61 9.79
CA ILE A 96 -8.18 1.68 9.63
C ILE A 96 -7.26 1.76 10.85
N MET A 97 -6.89 2.96 11.28
CA MET A 97 -6.00 3.17 12.41
C MET A 97 -6.64 2.74 13.73
N GLU A 98 -7.94 2.96 13.95
CA GLU A 98 -8.66 2.45 15.11
C GLU A 98 -8.65 0.91 15.17
N ASN A 99 -8.78 0.25 14.03
CA ASN A 99 -8.67 -1.21 13.96
C ASN A 99 -7.24 -1.70 14.19
N CYS A 100 -6.23 -0.94 13.76
CA CYS A 100 -4.83 -1.21 14.13
C CYS A 100 -4.63 -1.08 15.64
N TYR A 101 -5.14 0.00 16.25
CA TYR A 101 -5.05 0.23 17.68
C TYR A 101 -5.68 -0.92 18.48
N LYS A 102 -6.83 -1.45 18.06
CA LYS A 102 -7.48 -2.61 18.71
C LYS A 102 -6.65 -3.90 18.60
N ALA A 103 -5.91 -4.07 17.51
CA ALA A 103 -5.10 -5.27 17.26
C ALA A 103 -3.75 -5.27 18.00
N LEU A 104 -3.26 -4.10 18.41
CA LEU A 104 -1.98 -3.95 19.09
C LEU A 104 -2.12 -4.17 20.62
N PRO A 105 -1.14 -4.81 21.29
CA PRO A 105 -1.04 -4.80 22.75
C PRO A 105 -0.59 -3.43 23.29
N ALA A 106 -0.55 -3.27 24.62
CA ALA A 106 0.07 -2.09 25.23
C ALA A 106 1.56 -2.01 24.85
N GLY A 107 2.04 -0.85 24.41
CA GLY A 107 3.40 -0.68 23.88
C GLY A 107 3.61 -1.23 22.46
N GLY A 108 2.55 -1.72 21.80
CA GLY A 108 2.59 -2.07 20.38
C GLY A 108 2.64 -0.83 19.48
N GLU A 109 3.05 -1.02 18.23
CA GLU A 109 3.25 0.10 17.30
C GLU A 109 2.62 -0.13 15.93
N LEU A 110 2.11 0.96 15.35
CA LEU A 110 1.75 1.04 13.94
C LEU A 110 2.84 1.85 13.22
N ILE A 111 3.51 1.21 12.26
CA ILE A 111 4.53 1.80 11.41
C ILE A 111 3.93 2.03 10.01
N ALA A 112 3.66 3.28 9.66
CA ALA A 112 3.17 3.66 8.34
C ALA A 112 4.30 4.24 7.48
N CYS A 113 4.54 3.64 6.31
CA CYS A 113 5.50 4.10 5.32
C CYS A 113 4.75 4.90 4.23
N GLU A 114 4.75 6.22 4.39
CA GLU A 114 3.92 7.13 3.58
C GLU A 114 4.77 8.30 3.04
N PRO A 115 4.38 8.89 1.89
CA PRO A 115 4.86 10.20 1.51
C PRO A 115 4.31 11.27 2.48
N VAL A 116 5.22 12.11 2.98
CA VAL A 116 4.89 13.23 3.88
C VAL A 116 5.26 14.53 3.18
N LEU A 117 4.23 15.33 2.91
CA LEU A 117 4.39 16.65 2.31
C LEU A 117 5.16 17.59 3.27
N PRO A 118 6.03 18.46 2.75
CA PRO A 118 6.52 19.59 3.54
C PRO A 118 5.37 20.56 3.84
N ASP A 119 5.48 21.32 4.92
CA ASP A 119 4.49 22.35 5.27
C ASP A 119 4.40 23.42 4.16
N ASP A 120 5.53 23.77 3.55
CA ASP A 120 5.64 24.71 2.44
C ASP A 120 6.19 24.06 1.18
N SER A 121 5.58 24.39 0.03
CA SER A 121 6.09 23.97 -1.28
C SER A 121 7.32 24.79 -1.69
N ASN A 122 8.31 24.14 -2.30
CA ASN A 122 9.47 24.80 -2.90
C ASN A 122 9.84 24.14 -4.24
N GLU A 123 10.81 24.70 -4.95
CA GLU A 123 11.27 24.20 -6.27
C GLU A 123 12.16 22.95 -6.19
N SER A 124 12.38 22.41 -4.98
CA SER A 124 13.21 21.21 -4.84
C SER A 124 12.58 20.05 -5.60
N GLN A 125 13.44 19.15 -6.08
CA GLN A 125 12.97 17.89 -6.65
C GLN A 125 12.03 17.21 -5.63
N ARG A 126 12.44 17.20 -4.34
CA ARG A 126 11.62 17.03 -3.12
C ARG A 126 10.13 17.09 -3.35
N THR A 127 9.74 18.35 -3.30
CA THR A 127 8.37 18.82 -3.36
C THR A 127 7.73 18.42 -4.67
N ARG A 128 8.44 18.55 -5.80
CA ARG A 128 7.90 18.17 -7.11
C ARG A 128 7.45 16.71 -7.16
N ALA A 129 8.29 15.80 -6.70
CA ALA A 129 7.96 14.38 -6.67
C ALA A 129 6.76 14.07 -5.75
N LEU A 130 6.68 14.70 -4.58
CA LEU A 130 5.57 14.49 -3.65
C LEU A 130 4.25 15.06 -4.19
N LEU A 131 4.27 16.21 -4.87
CA LEU A 131 3.10 16.81 -5.51
C LEU A 131 2.67 16.01 -6.76
N GLU A 132 3.62 15.55 -7.58
CA GLU A 132 3.34 14.63 -8.69
C GLU A 132 2.70 13.33 -8.18
N GLY A 133 3.20 12.80 -7.06
CA GLY A 133 2.62 11.64 -6.39
C GLY A 133 1.21 11.89 -5.85
N ASP A 134 0.93 13.08 -5.31
CA ASP A 134 -0.40 13.44 -4.81
C ASP A 134 -1.43 13.46 -5.95
N ILE A 135 -1.06 14.08 -7.08
CA ILE A 135 -1.88 14.06 -8.31
C ILE A 135 -2.06 12.63 -8.82
N PHE A 136 -1.01 11.81 -8.78
CA PHE A 136 -1.07 10.39 -9.16
C PHE A 136 -2.07 9.63 -8.28
N VAL A 137 -2.03 9.81 -6.96
CA VAL A 137 -2.97 9.15 -6.04
C VAL A 137 -4.40 9.56 -6.32
N MET A 138 -4.64 10.86 -6.52
CA MET A 138 -5.94 11.42 -6.85
C MET A 138 -6.49 10.84 -8.17
N THR A 139 -5.66 10.72 -9.20
CA THR A 139 -6.08 10.33 -10.56
C THR A 139 -6.20 8.83 -10.76
N ILE A 140 -5.33 8.02 -10.13
CA ILE A 140 -5.25 6.58 -10.37
C ILE A 140 -6.04 5.77 -9.34
N TYR A 141 -5.97 6.15 -8.06
CA TYR A 141 -6.64 5.38 -7.01
C TYR A 141 -8.00 5.95 -6.70
N ARG A 142 -8.07 7.21 -6.24
CA ARG A 142 -9.32 7.82 -5.81
C ARG A 142 -9.19 9.33 -5.68
N ALA A 143 -10.19 10.05 -6.18
CA ALA A 143 -10.21 11.52 -6.14
C ALA A 143 -10.13 12.14 -4.73
N LYS A 144 -10.39 11.37 -3.67
CA LYS A 144 -10.30 11.81 -2.26
C LYS A 144 -9.07 11.27 -1.53
N GLY A 145 -8.22 10.47 -2.20
CA GLY A 145 -6.90 10.13 -1.68
C GLY A 145 -5.99 11.35 -1.77
N LYS A 146 -5.14 11.52 -0.76
CA LYS A 146 -4.20 12.64 -0.67
C LYS A 146 -2.93 12.25 0.07
N HIS A 147 -1.83 12.85 -0.30
CA HIS A 147 -0.66 12.99 0.57
C HIS A 147 -0.99 13.98 1.68
N ARG A 148 -0.32 13.83 2.83
CA ARG A 148 -0.57 14.62 4.03
C ARG A 148 0.72 15.22 4.56
N ILE A 149 0.64 16.35 5.23
CA ILE A 149 1.75 16.87 6.04
C ILE A 149 1.85 16.08 7.36
N GLU A 150 3.00 16.17 8.05
CA GLU A 150 3.21 15.43 9.31
C GLU A 150 2.13 15.77 10.36
N GLN A 151 1.72 17.05 10.42
CA GLN A 151 0.71 17.50 11.37
C GLN A 151 -0.67 16.87 11.13
N GLU A 152 -1.06 16.63 9.88
CA GLU A 152 -2.31 15.92 9.56
C GLU A 152 -2.22 14.45 9.99
N PHE A 153 -1.07 13.79 9.78
CA PHE A 153 -0.84 12.43 10.30
C PHE A 153 -0.90 12.39 11.82
N LYS A 154 -0.34 13.38 12.51
CA LYS A 154 -0.41 13.49 13.97
C LYS A 154 -1.86 13.60 14.47
N GLN A 155 -2.67 14.44 13.83
CA GLN A 155 -4.09 14.59 14.14
C GLN A 155 -4.88 13.30 13.90
N LEU A 156 -4.58 12.62 12.79
CA LEU A 156 -5.19 11.34 12.45
C LEU A 156 -4.88 10.28 13.51
N GLY A 157 -3.60 10.14 13.88
CA GLY A 157 -3.16 9.24 14.95
C GLY A 157 -3.86 9.52 16.28
N PHE A 158 -3.90 10.79 16.70
CA PHE A 158 -4.60 11.21 17.91
C PHE A 158 -6.09 10.85 17.88
N SER A 159 -6.75 11.08 16.74
CA SER A 159 -8.17 10.76 16.56
C SER A 159 -8.45 9.24 16.61
N ALA A 160 -7.43 8.41 16.36
CA ALA A 160 -7.47 6.96 16.39
C ALA A 160 -6.86 6.38 17.69
N SER A 161 -6.74 7.20 18.75
CA SER A 161 -6.20 6.83 20.07
C SER A 161 -4.70 6.56 20.15
N PHE A 162 -3.91 6.89 19.11
CA PHE A 162 -2.45 6.87 19.22
C PHE A 162 -1.95 8.20 19.84
N PRO A 163 -1.44 8.21 21.08
CA PRO A 163 -1.03 9.44 21.75
C PRO A 163 0.26 10.06 21.18
N HIS A 164 1.09 9.26 20.51
CA HIS A 164 2.43 9.67 20.08
C HIS A 164 2.67 9.29 18.62
N LEU A 165 3.30 10.21 17.89
CA LEU A 165 3.82 10.02 16.55
C LEU A 165 5.30 10.41 16.53
N ARG A 166 6.13 9.57 15.93
CA ARG A 166 7.50 9.89 15.56
C ARG A 166 7.69 9.70 14.06
N ALA A 167 8.24 10.70 13.38
CA ALA A 167 8.59 10.61 11.96
C ALA A 167 10.09 10.31 11.79
N PHE A 168 10.42 9.36 10.93
CA PHE A 168 11.78 9.06 10.49
C PHE A 168 11.90 9.21 8.98
N TYR A 169 12.64 10.24 8.58
CA TYR A 169 12.91 10.58 7.18
C TYR A 169 14.16 9.85 6.71
N PHE A 170 13.99 8.76 5.96
CA PHE A 170 15.07 7.89 5.49
C PHE A 170 15.28 7.93 3.98
N ASP A 171 14.26 8.36 3.26
CA ASP A 171 14.25 8.49 1.81
C ASP A 171 13.68 9.86 1.44
N TYR A 172 13.94 10.26 0.21
CA TYR A 172 13.47 11.49 -0.35
C TYR A 172 11.94 11.53 -0.50
N PHE A 173 11.29 10.39 -0.80
CA PHE A 173 9.85 10.31 -1.01
C PHE A 173 9.13 9.72 0.21
N HIS A 174 9.65 8.61 0.75
CA HIS A 174 9.01 7.89 1.85
C HIS A 174 9.49 8.34 3.23
N THR A 175 8.57 8.37 4.18
CA THR A 175 8.82 8.60 5.60
C THR A 175 8.23 7.44 6.39
N LEU A 176 8.91 6.98 7.44
CA LEU A 176 8.31 6.06 8.42
C LEU A 176 7.67 6.88 9.53
N LEU A 177 6.38 6.66 9.74
CA LEU A 177 5.57 7.26 10.79
C LEU A 177 5.26 6.19 11.82
N GLU A 178 5.88 6.29 12.99
CA GLU A 178 5.70 5.38 14.12
C GLU A 178 4.63 5.94 15.05
N PHE A 179 3.46 5.31 15.07
CA PHE A 179 2.35 5.59 15.98
C PHE A 179 2.39 4.59 17.15
N GLN A 180 2.64 5.09 18.36
CA GLN A 180 2.75 4.25 19.56
C GLN A 180 1.40 4.15 20.27
N LYS A 181 1.05 2.94 20.71
CA LYS A 181 -0.15 2.66 21.53
C LYS A 181 0.13 2.81 23.03
#